data_AF-A0AAN8JPQ2-F1
#
_entry.id   AF-A0AAN8JPQ2-F1
#
_cell.length_a   1.000
_cell.length_b   1.000
_cell.length_c   1.000
_cell.angle_alpha   90.00
_cell.angle_beta   90.00
_cell.angle_gamma   90.00
#
_symmetry.space_group_name_H-M   'P 1'
#
loop_
_entity.id
_entity.type
_entity.pdbx_description
1 polymer ?
#
loop_
_entity_poly.entity_id
_entity_poly.type
_entity_poly.pdbx_seq_one_letter_code
_entity_poly.pdbx_strand_id
1 'polypeptide(L)'
;MRHAAQCVGRALRGKTDYGIMVFADKRFARADKRGKLPRWIQEHLTDNLCNLSTDESLQVSKKFLRLMAQPFSREDQLGLSLLTLEQLQTEDMQKKLESKMQYI
;
A
#
# COMPACT_ATOMS: atom_id res chain seq x y z
N MET A 1 -2.06 16.09 -10.03
CA MET A 1 -2.21 14.74 -9.45
C MET A 1 -2.94 14.72 -8.12
N ARG A 2 -3.14 15.88 -7.45
CA ARG A 2 -3.88 15.98 -6.19
C ARG A 2 -5.28 15.36 -6.24
N HIS A 3 -6.12 15.69 -7.23
CA HIS A 3 -7.48 15.12 -7.32
C HIS A 3 -7.49 13.60 -7.53
N ALA A 4 -6.64 13.08 -8.42
CA ALA A 4 -6.53 11.64 -8.66
C ALA A 4 -6.10 10.89 -7.38
N ALA A 5 -5.06 11.38 -6.69
CA ALA A 5 -4.62 10.80 -5.43
C ALA A 5 -5.69 10.86 -4.33
N GLN A 6 -6.46 11.95 -4.27
CA GLN A 6 -7.54 12.11 -3.29
C GLN A 6 -8.68 11.12 -3.53
N CYS A 7 -9.09 10.89 -4.78
CA CYS A 7 -10.12 9.91 -5.10
C CYS A 7 -9.65 8.48 -4.76
N VAL A 8 -8.43 8.15 -5.16
CA VAL A 8 -7.83 6.82 -4.95
C VAL A 8 -7.66 6.50 -3.45
N GLY A 9 -7.30 7.50 -2.65
CA GLY A 9 -7.15 7.35 -1.20
C GLY A 9 -8.44 7.05 -0.44
N ARG A 10 -9.62 7.17 -1.07
CA ARG A 10 -10.92 6.84 -0.42
C ARG A 10 -11.22 5.35 -0.37
N ALA A 11 -10.48 4.52 -1.12
CA ALA A 11 -10.73 3.10 -1.23
C ALA A 11 -10.30 2.29 0.00
N LEU A 12 -9.45 2.85 0.87
CA LEU A 12 -8.96 2.20 2.09
C LEU A 12 -9.42 3.00 3.32
N ARG A 13 -9.96 2.34 4.34
CA ARG A 13 -10.36 2.98 5.62
C ARG A 13 -9.57 2.45 6.81
N GLY A 14 -9.18 1.18 6.79
CA GLY A 14 -8.41 0.53 7.86
C GLY A 14 -7.33 -0.42 7.34
N LYS A 15 -6.57 -1.02 8.26
CA LYS A 15 -5.52 -2.01 7.94
C LYS A 15 -6.06 -3.36 7.47
N THR A 16 -7.33 -3.64 7.78
CA THR A 16 -8.06 -4.83 7.32
C THR A 16 -8.67 -4.66 5.93
N ASP A 17 -8.75 -3.43 5.44
CA ASP A 17 -9.30 -3.17 4.12
C ASP A 17 -8.26 -3.43 3.04
N TYR A 18 -8.70 -4.00 1.93
CA TYR A 18 -7.89 -4.13 0.72
C TYR A 18 -8.71 -3.62 -0.47
N GLY A 19 -8.00 -3.08 -1.46
CA GLY A 19 -8.63 -2.54 -2.65
C GLY A 19 -7.65 -2.48 -3.81
N ILE A 20 -8.20 -2.52 -5.02
CA ILE A 20 -7.44 -2.36 -6.26
C ILE A 20 -7.66 -0.94 -6.76
N MET A 21 -6.56 -0.26 -7.06
CA MET A 21 -6.54 1.10 -7.58
C MET A 21 -5.87 1.07 -8.95
N VAL A 22 -6.61 1.37 -10.02
CA VAL A 22 -6.10 1.31 -11.40
C VAL A 22 -5.97 2.71 -11.98
N PHE A 23 -4.77 3.05 -12.45
CA PHE A 23 -4.50 4.28 -13.20
C PHE A 23 -4.54 3.99 -14.70
N ALA A 24 -5.72 4.10 -15.32
CA ALA A 24 -5.96 3.72 -16.71
C ALA A 24 -5.50 4.75 -17.75
N ASP A 25 -4.29 5.31 -17.60
CA ASP A 25 -3.70 6.21 -18.59
C ASP A 25 -2.17 6.15 -18.55
N LYS A 26 -1.54 6.01 -19.74
CA LYS A 26 -0.09 5.88 -19.91
C LYS A 26 0.71 7.03 -19.26
N ARG A 27 0.12 8.22 -19.13
CA ARG A 27 0.76 9.39 -18.51
C ARG A 27 1.09 9.17 -17.03
N PHE A 28 0.36 8.30 -16.33
CA PHE A 28 0.64 8.01 -14.92
C PHE A 28 1.94 7.21 -14.71
N ALA A 29 2.45 6.53 -15.75
CA ALA A 29 3.73 5.83 -15.68
C ALA A 29 4.94 6.79 -15.76
N ARG A 30 4.75 8.03 -16.20
CA ARG A 30 5.84 9.02 -16.29
C ARG A 30 6.29 9.46 -14.89
N ALA A 31 7.59 9.59 -14.69
CA ALA A 31 8.19 9.98 -13.41
C ALA A 31 7.62 11.32 -12.86
N ASP A 32 7.35 12.29 -13.73
CA ASP A 32 6.81 13.60 -13.34
C ASP A 32 5.37 13.54 -12.77
N LYS A 33 4.63 12.47 -13.09
CA LYS A 33 3.28 12.22 -12.57
C LYS A 33 3.29 11.25 -11.40
N ARG A 34 4.00 10.13 -11.55
CA ARG A 34 4.15 9.10 -10.52
C ARG A 34 4.77 9.67 -9.23
N GLY A 35 5.80 10.50 -9.37
CA GLY A 35 6.44 11.18 -8.23
C GLY A 35 5.54 12.17 -7.49
N LYS A 36 4.40 12.56 -8.07
CA LYS A 36 3.40 13.44 -7.42
C LYS A 36 2.32 12.69 -6.67
N LEU A 37 2.33 11.36 -6.69
CA LEU A 37 1.44 10.55 -5.85
C LEU A 37 1.95 10.56 -4.39
N PRO A 38 1.09 10.33 -3.39
CA PRO A 38 1.54 10.13 -2.02
C PRO A 38 2.54 8.97 -1.92
N ARG A 39 3.54 9.09 -1.05
CA ARG A 39 4.63 8.12 -0.90
C ARG A 39 4.14 6.69 -0.66
N TRP A 40 3.11 6.51 0.19
CA TRP A 40 2.53 5.20 0.47
C TRP A 40 1.94 4.50 -0.77
N ILE A 41 1.49 5.24 -1.80
CA ILE A 41 1.07 4.65 -3.08
C ILE A 41 2.30 4.32 -3.93
N GLN A 42 3.30 5.21 -3.95
CA GLN A 42 4.51 5.04 -4.76
C GLN A 42 5.30 3.79 -4.34
N GLU A 43 5.38 3.50 -3.04
CA GLU A 43 6.09 2.33 -2.49
C GLU A 43 5.49 1.00 -2.98
N HIS A 44 4.20 0.96 -3.27
CA HIS A 44 3.50 -0.24 -3.76
C HIS A 44 3.29 -0.26 -5.27
N LEU A 45 3.45 0.88 -5.95
CA LEU A 45 3.41 0.95 -7.41
C LEU A 45 4.80 0.61 -7.95
N THR A 46 5.13 -0.68 -8.08
CA THR A 46 6.41 -1.14 -8.63
C THR A 46 6.46 -1.02 -10.16
N ASP A 47 7.66 -1.09 -10.73
CA ASP A 47 7.84 -0.95 -12.18
C ASP A 47 7.17 -2.08 -12.97
N ASN A 48 7.10 -3.28 -12.39
CA ASN A 48 6.36 -4.42 -12.94
C ASN A 48 4.85 -4.21 -13.00
N LEU A 49 4.31 -3.26 -12.24
CA LEU A 49 2.89 -2.88 -12.23
C LEU A 49 2.60 -1.64 -13.08
N CYS A 50 3.61 -1.12 -13.80
CA CYS A 50 3.48 0.01 -14.69
C CYS A 50 3.33 -0.46 -16.16
N ASN A 51 2.55 0.29 -16.95
CA ASN A 51 2.33 0.02 -18.38
C ASN A 51 1.76 -1.38 -18.70
N LEU A 52 0.99 -1.95 -17.77
CA LEU A 52 0.31 -3.23 -17.99
C LEU A 52 -0.77 -3.10 -19.08
N SER A 53 -0.92 -4.16 -19.87
CA SER A 53 -2.09 -4.37 -20.70
C SER A 53 -3.33 -4.65 -19.84
N THR A 54 -4.51 -4.64 -20.47
CA THR A 54 -5.77 -4.94 -19.77
C THR A 54 -5.78 -6.37 -19.23
N ASP A 55 -5.28 -7.32 -20.01
CA ASP A 55 -5.25 -8.74 -19.62
C ASP A 55 -4.27 -9.00 -18.48
N GLU A 56 -3.08 -8.40 -18.52
CA GLU A 56 -2.11 -8.50 -17.42
C GLU A 56 -2.67 -7.88 -16.13
N SER A 57 -3.32 -6.72 -16.25
CA SER A 57 -3.98 -6.04 -15.13
C SER A 57 -5.06 -6.94 -14.50
N LEU A 58 -5.83 -7.65 -15.32
CA LEU A 58 -6.85 -8.59 -14.87
C LEU A 58 -6.22 -9.78 -14.12
N GLN A 59 -5.12 -10.35 -14.62
CA GLN A 59 -4.44 -11.48 -13.97
C GLN A 59 -3.86 -11.09 -12.62
N VAL A 60 -3.18 -9.94 -12.54
CA VAL A 60 -2.65 -9.39 -11.28
C VAL A 60 -3.79 -9.15 -10.29
N SER A 61 -4.89 -8.54 -10.75
CA SER A 61 -6.08 -8.27 -9.92
C SER A 61 -6.70 -9.55 -9.36
N LYS A 62 -6.88 -10.58 -10.20
CA LYS A 62 -7.42 -11.88 -9.77
C LYS A 62 -6.53 -12.54 -8.71
N LYS A 63 -5.21 -12.54 -8.91
CA LYS A 63 -4.26 -13.08 -7.94
C LYS A 63 -4.32 -12.32 -6.62
N PHE A 64 -4.32 -10.99 -6.68
CA PHE A 64 -4.40 -10.13 -5.50
C PHE A 64 -5.67 -10.40 -4.68
N LEU A 65 -6.85 -10.39 -5.31
CA LEU A 65 -8.11 -10.61 -4.60
C LEU A 65 -8.20 -11.98 -3.94
N ARG A 66 -7.67 -13.04 -4.57
CA ARG A 66 -7.66 -14.39 -3.98
C ARG A 66 -6.78 -14.49 -2.74
N LEU A 67 -5.62 -13.81 -2.76
CA LEU A 67 -4.69 -13.81 -1.63
C LEU A 67 -5.23 -12.96 -0.47
N MET A 68 -5.81 -11.79 -0.78
CA MET A 68 -6.29 -10.87 0.25
C MET A 68 -7.64 -11.27 0.85
N ALA A 69 -8.44 -12.09 0.15
CA ALA A 69 -9.70 -12.60 0.66
C ALA A 69 -9.56 -13.75 1.68
N GLN A 70 -8.33 -14.20 1.97
CA GLN A 70 -8.11 -15.21 3.02
C GLN A 70 -8.42 -14.61 4.40
N PRO A 71 -8.86 -15.43 5.38
CA PRO A 71 -9.05 -14.97 6.75
C PRO A 71 -7.79 -14.30 7.28
N PHE A 72 -7.91 -13.04 7.69
CA PHE A 72 -6.82 -12.25 8.24
C PHE A 72 -7.11 -11.96 9.71
N SER A 73 -6.47 -12.70 10.61
CA SER A 73 -6.74 -12.62 12.03
C SER A 73 -6.06 -11.41 12.67
N ARG A 74 -6.44 -11.09 13.90
CA ARG A 74 -5.77 -10.04 14.68
C ARG A 74 -4.37 -10.46 15.13
N GLU A 75 -4.14 -11.77 15.26
CA GLU A 75 -2.84 -12.36 15.61
C GLU A 75 -1.82 -12.11 14.50
N ASP A 76 -2.25 -12.20 13.23
CA ASP A 76 -1.40 -11.89 12.07
C ASP A 76 -0.98 -10.40 12.00
N GLN A 77 -1.70 -9.52 12.71
CA GLN A 77 -1.42 -8.09 12.75
C GLN A 77 -0.45 -7.70 13.86
N LEU A 78 -0.39 -8.51 14.93
CA LEU A 78 0.39 -8.24 16.14
C LEU A 78 1.90 -8.24 15.83
N GLY A 79 2.60 -7.19 16.28
CA GLY A 79 4.03 -7.00 16.04
C GLY A 79 4.40 -6.37 14.70
N LEU A 80 3.45 -6.21 13.77
CA LEU A 80 3.65 -5.53 12.48
C LEU A 80 2.85 -4.24 12.36
N SER A 81 1.53 -4.35 12.47
CA SER A 81 0.59 -3.24 12.26
C SER A 81 -0.22 -2.89 13.52
N LEU A 82 -0.38 -3.85 14.44
CA LEU A 82 -0.89 -3.66 15.79
C LEU A 82 0.24 -3.90 16.79
N LEU A 83 0.36 -3.05 17.82
CA LEU A 83 1.36 -3.19 18.88
C LEU A 83 0.68 -3.35 20.23
N THR A 84 1.17 -4.26 21.06
CA THR A 84 0.81 -4.32 22.48
C THR A 84 1.65 -3.36 23.31
N LEU A 85 1.20 -3.09 24.54
CA LEU A 85 1.92 -2.23 25.48
C LEU A 85 3.34 -2.76 25.77
N GLU A 86 3.47 -4.08 25.95
CA GLU A 86 4.75 -4.74 26.20
C GLU A 86 5.71 -4.61 25.00
N GLN A 87 5.20 -4.78 23.78
CA GLN A 87 5.99 -4.62 22.55
C GLN A 87 6.48 -3.19 22.37
N LEU A 88 5.72 -2.19 22.83
CA LEU A 88 6.06 -0.78 22.71
C LEU A 88 7.16 -0.35 23.69
N GLN A 89 7.29 -1.06 24.82
CA GLN A 89 8.33 -0.81 25.83
C GLN A 89 9.69 -1.41 25.46
N THR A 90 9.75 -2.27 24.43
CA THR A 90 11.02 -2.87 23.99
C THR A 90 11.88 -1.85 23.24
N GLU A 91 13.16 -1.71 23.63
CA GLU A 91 14.10 -0.75 23.01
C GLU A 91 14.25 -0.96 21.49
N ASP A 92 14.23 -2.21 21.02
CA ASP A 92 14.33 -2.54 19.60
C ASP A 92 13.13 -2.03 18.80
N MET A 93 11.94 -2.05 19.40
CA MET A 93 10.73 -1.53 18.77
C MET A 93 10.75 0.00 18.72
N GLN A 94 11.27 0.65 19.76
CA GLN A 94 11.45 2.11 19.79
C GLN A 94 12.42 2.57 18.69
N LYS A 95 13.57 1.91 18.54
CA LYS A 95 14.52 2.17 17.44
C LYS A 95 13.89 1.96 16.05
N LYS A 96 13.06 0.92 15.89
CA LYS A 96 12.28 0.69 14.65
C LYS A 96 11.26 1.80 14.36
N LEU A 97 10.64 2.37 15.39
CA LEU A 97 9.67 3.47 15.23
C LEU A 97 10.40 4.76 14.87
N GLU A 98 11.50 5.09 15.55
CA GLU A 98 12.31 6.28 15.28
C GLU A 98 12.86 6.28 13.85
N SER A 99 13.40 5.15 13.39
CA SER A 99 13.87 5.00 12.00
C SER A 99 12.73 5.18 10.99
N LYS A 100 11.53 4.63 11.23
CA LYS A 100 10.37 4.85 10.34
C LYS A 100 9.89 6.31 10.33
N MET A 101 9.95 7.01 11.45
CA MET A 101 9.56 8.42 11.54
C MET A 101 10.48 9.33 10.72
N GLN A 102 11.77 9.02 10.62
CA GLN A 102 12.71 9.77 9.77
C GLN A 102 12.39 9.69 8.27
N TYR A 103 11.57 8.72 7.84
CA TYR A 103 11.15 8.55 6.45
C TYR A 103 9.76 9.12 6.15
N ILE A 104 9.05 9.69 7.13
CA ILE A 104 7.74 10.36 6.91
C ILE A 104 7.97 11.83 6.62
#